data_AF-A0A847RVB1-F1
#
_entry.id   AF-A0A847RVB1-F1
#
_cell.length_a   1.000
_cell.length_b   1.000
_cell.length_c   1.000
_cell.angle_alpha   90.00
_cell.angle_beta   90.00
_cell.angle_gamma   90.00
#
_symmetry.space_group_name_H-M   'P 1'
#
loop_
_entity.id
_entity.type
_entity.pdbx_description
1 polymer ?
#
loop_
_entity_poly.entity_id
_entity_poly.type
_entity_poly.pdbx_seq_one_letter_code
_entity_poly.pdbx_strand_id
1 'polypeptide(L)'
;MMAHYDVTKLEHLEKKTDWKRNYAHFTSGNKSLLLPTLLIIAGSLTLYALNGGRLLQSGYGLTAGLITIAGVVLFVIISGKGKQQVLENISRKPVCLAKIIKFNEQQQLYYGIFSTSDTRWDTALLQNISDRVDNIPFDTNNPDDKTIVRLLRASQVGVNMQTYSLPASFTGGHQIYLKSFDFSILDKATCDYIQHRNGIFPVLYVDNSYVPVILKDYIIA
;
A
#
# COMPACT_ATOMS: atom_id res chain seq x y z
N MET A 1 5.87 -28.66 6.22
CA MET A 1 5.09 -28.35 7.44
C MET A 1 4.30 -27.07 7.16
N MET A 2 2.97 -27.14 7.02
CA MET A 2 2.16 -25.94 6.74
C MET A 2 2.20 -25.00 7.94
N ALA A 3 2.50 -23.72 7.72
CA ALA A 3 2.51 -22.72 8.77
C ALA A 3 1.07 -22.43 9.21
N HIS A 4 0.65 -23.00 10.34
CA HIS A 4 -0.70 -22.79 10.86
C HIS A 4 -0.77 -21.45 11.59
N TYR A 5 -1.40 -20.45 10.99
CA TYR A 5 -1.80 -19.23 11.68
C TYR A 5 -3.06 -19.52 12.49
N ASP A 6 -3.16 -18.90 13.67
CA ASP A 6 -4.38 -18.93 14.47
C ASP A 6 -5.40 -17.97 13.85
N VAL A 7 -6.41 -18.54 13.20
CA VAL A 7 -7.49 -17.81 12.53
C VAL A 7 -8.32 -17.01 13.54
N THR A 8 -8.46 -17.49 14.78
CA THR A 8 -9.26 -16.80 15.80
C THR A 8 -8.62 -15.45 16.19
N LYS A 9 -7.28 -15.39 16.23
CA LYS A 9 -6.54 -14.13 16.42
C LYS A 9 -6.70 -13.18 15.24
N LEU A 10 -6.67 -13.70 14.01
CA LEU A 10 -6.88 -12.88 12.81
C LEU A 10 -8.31 -12.31 12.79
N GLU A 11 -9.31 -13.10 13.14
CA GLU A 11 -10.70 -12.64 13.31
C GLU A 11 -10.84 -11.58 14.40
N HIS A 12 -10.15 -11.78 15.54
CA HIS A 12 -10.17 -10.81 16.64
C HIS A 12 -9.59 -9.46 16.19
N LEU A 13 -8.44 -9.48 15.53
CA LEU A 13 -7.83 -8.29 14.94
C LEU A 13 -8.73 -7.64 13.88
N GLU A 14 -9.38 -8.44 13.04
CA GLU A 14 -10.30 -7.93 12.04
C GLU A 14 -11.50 -7.20 12.67
N LYS A 15 -12.00 -7.65 13.84
CA LYS A 15 -13.13 -7.00 14.53
C LYS A 15 -12.72 -5.76 15.32
N LYS A 16 -11.49 -5.70 15.83
CA LYS A 16 -11.02 -4.61 16.69
C LYS A 16 -10.72 -3.35 15.85
N THR A 17 -11.58 -2.35 15.93
CA THR A 17 -11.48 -1.14 15.08
C THR A 17 -10.41 -0.15 15.57
N ASP A 18 -10.17 -0.09 16.88
CA ASP A 18 -9.33 0.96 17.48
C ASP A 18 -7.87 0.90 17.05
N TRP A 19 -7.28 -0.30 16.96
CA TRP A 19 -5.89 -0.44 16.52
C TRP A 19 -5.73 -0.15 15.02
N LYS A 20 -6.72 -0.51 14.18
CA LYS A 20 -6.67 -0.24 12.74
C LYS A 20 -6.66 1.27 12.45
N ARG A 21 -7.24 2.11 13.33
CA ARG A 21 -7.17 3.58 13.19
C ARG A 21 -5.74 4.09 13.19
N ASN A 22 -4.82 3.44 13.92
CA ASN A 22 -3.40 3.81 13.91
C ASN A 22 -2.77 3.67 12.52
N TYR A 23 -3.30 2.76 11.70
CA TYR A 23 -2.84 2.51 10.33
C TYR A 23 -3.53 3.41 9.29
N ALA A 24 -4.71 3.96 9.59
CA ALA A 24 -5.42 4.89 8.71
C ALA A 24 -4.70 6.24 8.52
N HIS A 25 -3.77 6.60 9.42
CA HIS A 25 -3.08 7.88 9.37
C HIS A 25 -2.06 8.00 8.23
N PHE A 26 -1.58 6.89 7.69
CA PHE A 26 -0.54 6.85 6.64
C PHE A 26 -1.11 6.85 5.21
N THR A 27 -2.43 6.69 5.04
CA THR A 27 -3.10 6.72 3.74
C THR A 27 -3.68 8.11 3.46
N SER A 28 -2.84 9.05 3.04
CA SER A 28 -3.31 10.39 2.60
C SER A 28 -2.98 10.69 1.14
N GLY A 29 -2.66 9.68 0.34
CA GLY A 29 -2.39 9.81 -1.09
C GLY A 29 -3.65 10.05 -1.93
N ASN A 30 -4.44 11.09 -1.60
CA ASN A 30 -5.61 11.45 -2.40
C ASN A 30 -5.15 12.18 -3.67
N LYS A 31 -5.40 11.60 -4.85
CA LYS A 31 -5.21 12.28 -6.15
C LYS A 31 -5.90 13.64 -6.21
N SER A 32 -6.96 13.83 -5.41
CA SER A 32 -7.67 15.10 -5.23
C SER A 32 -6.82 16.23 -4.60
N LEU A 33 -5.66 15.92 -4.03
CA LEU A 33 -4.71 16.91 -3.50
C LEU A 33 -3.85 17.56 -4.59
N LEU A 34 -3.85 17.03 -5.82
CA LEU A 34 -3.05 17.58 -6.91
C LEU A 34 -3.49 19.01 -7.28
N LEU A 35 -4.81 19.26 -7.37
CA LEU A 35 -5.36 20.58 -7.67
C LEU A 35 -4.98 21.65 -6.63
N PRO A 36 -5.22 21.48 -5.31
CA PRO A 36 -4.81 22.48 -4.33
C PRO A 36 -3.29 22.64 -4.27
N THR A 37 -2.51 21.57 -4.48
CA THR A 37 -1.05 21.66 -4.54
C THR A 37 -0.58 22.53 -5.71
N LEU A 38 -1.17 22.37 -6.90
CA LEU A 38 -0.86 23.22 -8.05
C LEU A 38 -1.21 24.69 -7.81
N LEU A 39 -2.35 24.98 -7.15
CA LEU A 39 -2.73 26.35 -6.79
C LEU A 39 -1.74 26.99 -5.82
N ILE A 40 -1.27 26.23 -4.82
CA ILE A 40 -0.25 26.70 -3.87
C ILE A 40 1.07 26.98 -4.59
N ILE A 41 1.53 26.07 -5.45
CA ILE A 41 2.78 26.22 -6.20
C ILE A 41 2.69 27.43 -7.13
N ALA A 42 1.62 27.54 -7.94
CA ALA A 42 1.43 28.63 -8.87
C ALA A 42 1.36 29.98 -8.14
N GLY A 43 0.53 30.09 -7.10
CA GLY A 43 0.39 31.32 -6.32
C GLY A 43 1.67 31.73 -5.59
N SER A 44 2.39 30.75 -5.00
CA SER A 44 3.68 31.01 -4.32
C SER A 44 4.77 31.43 -5.31
N LEU A 45 4.82 30.80 -6.50
CA LEU A 45 5.78 31.16 -7.54
C LEU A 45 5.49 32.56 -8.10
N THR A 46 4.21 32.93 -8.27
CA THR A 46 3.82 34.29 -8.66
C THR A 46 4.20 35.31 -7.59
N LEU A 47 3.94 35.02 -6.31
CA LEU A 47 4.36 35.91 -5.20
C LEU A 47 5.88 36.06 -5.15
N TYR A 48 6.63 34.98 -5.37
CA TYR A 48 8.09 35.00 -5.43
C TYR A 48 8.60 35.82 -6.63
N ALA A 49 8.01 35.67 -7.81
CA ALA A 49 8.38 36.46 -8.99
C ALA A 49 8.10 37.96 -8.83
N LEU A 50 7.12 38.31 -8.00
CA LEU A 50 6.78 39.70 -7.67
C LEU A 50 7.54 40.22 -6.44
N ASN A 51 8.33 39.37 -5.78
CA ASN A 51 9.08 39.68 -4.57
C ASN A 51 10.31 40.54 -4.91
N GLY A 52 10.10 41.85 -4.98
CA GLY A 52 11.15 42.83 -5.31
C GLY A 52 10.66 44.17 -5.83
N GLY A 53 9.35 44.37 -6.05
CA GLY A 53 8.82 45.63 -6.59
C GLY A 53 7.45 46.04 -6.07
N ARG A 54 7.02 47.25 -6.45
CA ARG A 54 5.66 47.79 -6.15
C ARG A 54 4.52 46.89 -6.65
N LEU A 55 4.80 45.95 -7.54
CA LEU A 55 3.85 44.97 -8.07
C LEU A 55 3.36 43.97 -7.01
N LEU A 56 4.13 43.73 -5.93
CA LEU A 56 3.67 42.91 -4.81
C LEU A 56 2.45 43.52 -4.10
N GLN A 57 2.38 44.86 -4.04
CA GLN A 57 1.28 45.62 -3.45
C GLN A 57 0.18 45.95 -4.48
N SER A 58 0.36 45.55 -5.75
CA SER A 58 -0.62 45.75 -6.80
C SER A 58 -1.73 44.68 -6.74
N GLY A 59 -2.78 44.87 -7.54
CA GLY A 59 -3.86 43.88 -7.67
C GLY A 59 -3.36 42.46 -8.02
N TYR A 60 -2.21 42.34 -8.71
CA TYR A 60 -1.60 41.05 -9.04
C TYR A 60 -1.02 40.31 -7.84
N GLY A 61 -0.45 41.03 -6.86
CA GLY A 61 0.03 40.42 -5.62
C GLY A 61 -1.12 39.98 -4.72
N LEU A 62 -2.20 40.77 -4.67
CA LEU A 62 -3.44 40.42 -3.96
C LEU A 62 -4.11 39.17 -4.54
N THR A 63 -4.23 39.06 -5.87
CA THR A 63 -4.83 37.87 -6.50
C THR A 63 -3.98 36.62 -6.29
N ALA A 64 -2.65 36.72 -6.43
CA ALA A 64 -1.73 35.62 -6.17
C ALA A 64 -1.78 35.15 -4.69
N GLY A 65 -1.90 36.10 -3.75
CA GLY A 65 -2.11 35.82 -2.33
C GLY A 65 -3.42 35.07 -2.08
N LEU A 66 -4.53 35.54 -2.64
CA LEU A 66 -5.84 34.88 -2.52
C LEU A 66 -5.84 33.47 -3.10
N ILE A 67 -5.22 33.27 -4.27
CA ILE A 67 -5.08 31.94 -4.89
C ILE A 67 -4.29 30.99 -3.98
N THR A 68 -3.19 31.46 -3.41
CA THR A 68 -2.36 30.67 -2.49
C THR A 68 -3.14 30.27 -1.23
N ILE A 69 -3.83 31.23 -0.60
CA ILE A 69 -4.65 30.98 0.59
C ILE A 69 -5.78 30.01 0.27
N ALA A 70 -6.50 30.20 -0.84
CA ALA A 70 -7.56 29.30 -1.27
C ALA A 70 -7.02 27.88 -1.51
N GLY A 71 -5.84 27.75 -2.12
CA GLY A 71 -5.15 26.47 -2.30
C GLY A 71 -4.83 25.78 -0.97
N VAL A 72 -4.30 26.50 0.02
CA VAL A 72 -4.02 25.98 1.37
C VAL A 72 -5.31 25.54 2.08
N VAL A 73 -6.36 26.36 2.05
CA VAL A 73 -7.65 26.02 2.67
C VAL A 73 -8.25 24.75 2.04
N LEU A 74 -8.27 24.67 0.71
CA LEU A 74 -8.72 23.48 -0.01
C LEU A 74 -7.87 22.25 0.32
N PHE A 75 -6.54 22.41 0.43
CA PHE A 75 -5.63 21.34 0.82
C PHE A 75 -5.99 20.76 2.19
N VAL A 76 -6.22 21.63 3.19
CA VAL A 76 -6.57 21.21 4.56
C VAL A 76 -7.93 20.49 4.57
N ILE A 77 -8.94 21.02 3.88
CA ILE A 77 -10.28 20.42 3.82
C ILE A 77 -10.23 19.03 3.16
N ILE A 78 -9.59 18.91 2.00
CA ILE A 78 -9.52 17.64 1.25
C ILE A 78 -8.69 16.61 2.01
N SER A 79 -7.57 17.02 2.62
CA SER A 79 -6.77 16.14 3.46
C SER A 79 -7.54 15.64 4.69
N GLY A 80 -8.32 16.52 5.33
CA GLY A 80 -9.17 16.17 6.46
C GLY A 80 -10.27 15.17 6.09
N LYS A 81 -11.01 15.44 5.00
CA LYS A 81 -12.07 14.55 4.49
C LYS A 81 -11.53 13.18 4.08
N GLY A 82 -10.37 13.12 3.42
CA GLY A 82 -9.72 11.87 3.06
C GLY A 82 -9.41 11.00 4.28
N LYS A 83 -8.85 11.62 5.33
CA LYS A 83 -8.58 10.92 6.60
C LYS A 83 -9.87 10.41 7.25
N GLN A 84 -10.92 11.22 7.27
CA GLN A 84 -12.23 10.82 7.83
C GLN A 84 -12.83 9.64 7.07
N GLN A 85 -12.81 9.64 5.73
CA GLN A 85 -13.34 8.52 4.93
C GLN A 85 -12.59 7.21 5.17
N VAL A 86 -11.27 7.27 5.35
CA VAL A 86 -10.48 6.08 5.70
C VAL A 86 -10.86 5.61 7.11
N LEU A 87 -10.96 6.52 8.08
CA LEU A 87 -11.31 6.21 9.47
C LEU A 87 -12.75 5.67 9.62
N GLU A 88 -13.70 6.17 8.83
CA GLU A 88 -15.09 5.69 8.82
C GLU A 88 -15.21 4.27 8.27
N ASN A 89 -14.37 3.92 7.29
CA ASN A 89 -14.38 2.60 6.65
C ASN A 89 -13.34 1.63 7.20
N ILE A 90 -12.54 2.04 8.20
CA ILE A 90 -11.41 1.24 8.71
C ILE A 90 -11.86 -0.07 9.36
N SER A 91 -13.05 -0.08 9.97
CA SER A 91 -13.67 -1.27 10.56
C SER A 91 -13.88 -2.38 9.52
N ARG A 92 -14.19 -1.99 8.27
CA ARG A 92 -14.45 -2.89 7.14
C ARG A 92 -13.20 -3.33 6.39
N LYS A 93 -12.02 -2.82 6.75
CA LYS A 93 -10.76 -3.16 6.07
C LYS A 93 -10.28 -4.55 6.50
N PRO A 94 -10.08 -5.49 5.57
CA PRO A 94 -9.79 -6.87 5.92
C PRO A 94 -8.34 -7.02 6.41
N VAL A 95 -8.19 -7.93 7.37
CA VAL A 95 -6.88 -8.47 7.74
C VAL A 95 -6.64 -9.69 6.86
N CYS A 96 -5.50 -9.74 6.18
CA CYS A 96 -5.17 -10.80 5.23
C CYS A 96 -3.86 -11.47 5.61
N LEU A 97 -3.62 -12.66 5.08
CA LEU A 97 -2.30 -13.27 5.05
C LEU A 97 -1.64 -12.94 3.71
N ALA A 98 -0.37 -12.52 3.79
CA ALA A 98 0.51 -12.37 2.65
C ALA A 98 1.57 -13.47 2.68
N LYS A 99 2.03 -13.90 1.50
CA LYS A 99 3.15 -14.84 1.33
C LYS A 99 4.23 -14.23 0.47
N ILE A 100 5.49 -14.27 0.93
CA ILE A 100 6.67 -13.91 0.14
C ILE A 100 6.81 -14.88 -1.02
N ILE A 101 6.95 -14.35 -2.23
CA ILE A 101 7.21 -15.11 -3.46
C ILE A 101 8.56 -14.76 -4.09
N LYS A 102 9.13 -13.59 -3.75
CA LYS A 102 10.45 -13.18 -4.24
C LYS A 102 11.07 -12.17 -3.29
N PHE A 103 12.39 -12.11 -3.28
CA PHE A 103 13.15 -11.20 -2.43
C PHE A 103 14.29 -10.54 -3.23
N ASN A 104 14.56 -9.27 -2.95
CA ASN A 104 15.74 -8.56 -3.41
C ASN A 104 16.61 -8.20 -2.21
N GLU A 105 17.71 -8.95 -2.03
CA GLU A 105 18.68 -8.77 -0.94
C GLU A 105 19.28 -7.37 -0.89
N GLN A 106 19.61 -6.79 -2.05
CA GLN A 106 20.30 -5.51 -2.13
C GLN A 106 19.46 -4.35 -1.62
N GLN A 107 18.13 -4.47 -1.73
CA GLN A 107 17.19 -3.41 -1.38
C GLN A 107 16.33 -3.76 -0.15
N GLN A 108 16.52 -4.94 0.45
CA GLN A 108 15.66 -5.47 1.51
C GLN A 108 14.15 -5.46 1.16
N LEU A 109 13.84 -5.62 -0.13
CA LEU A 109 12.47 -5.59 -0.66
C LEU A 109 11.94 -7.00 -0.87
N TYR A 110 10.79 -7.28 -0.26
CA TYR A 110 10.10 -8.55 -0.34
C TYR A 110 8.83 -8.40 -1.18
N TYR A 111 8.70 -9.20 -2.23
CA TYR A 111 7.49 -9.26 -3.04
C TYR A 111 6.59 -10.34 -2.47
N GLY A 112 5.39 -9.94 -2.07
CA GLY A 112 4.41 -10.84 -1.50
C GLY A 112 3.09 -10.81 -2.26
N ILE A 113 2.39 -11.93 -2.18
CA ILE A 113 1.01 -12.08 -2.67
C ILE A 113 0.03 -12.20 -1.52
N PHE A 114 -1.18 -11.68 -1.70
CA PHE A 114 -2.26 -11.81 -0.70
C PHE A 114 -3.64 -11.81 -1.38
N SER A 115 -4.63 -12.34 -0.67
CA SER A 115 -6.05 -12.27 -1.06
C SER A 115 -6.79 -11.30 -0.13
N THR A 116 -7.82 -10.62 -0.63
CA THR A 116 -8.73 -9.79 0.18
C THR A 116 -10.14 -10.36 0.27
N SER A 117 -10.41 -11.49 -0.39
CA SER A 117 -11.73 -12.10 -0.47
C SER A 117 -11.94 -13.12 0.67
N ASP A 118 -12.88 -14.05 0.47
CA ASP A 118 -13.13 -15.15 1.41
C ASP A 118 -11.93 -16.09 1.58
N THR A 119 -10.95 -16.02 0.66
CA THR A 119 -9.70 -16.79 0.73
C THR A 119 -8.54 -16.02 1.39
N ARG A 120 -8.81 -14.89 2.06
CA ARG A 120 -7.77 -14.02 2.67
C ARG A 120 -6.87 -14.68 3.71
N TRP A 121 -7.29 -15.81 4.28
CA TRP A 121 -6.50 -16.60 5.23
C TRP A 121 -6.12 -17.99 4.72
N ASP A 122 -6.41 -18.29 3.45
CA ASP A 122 -6.09 -19.59 2.86
C ASP A 122 -4.59 -19.68 2.53
N THR A 123 -3.84 -20.24 3.48
CA THR A 123 -2.39 -20.45 3.32
C THR A 123 -2.05 -21.47 2.24
N ALA A 124 -2.96 -22.42 1.94
CA ALA A 124 -2.72 -23.43 0.92
C ALA A 124 -2.86 -22.82 -0.48
N LEU A 125 -3.87 -21.97 -0.68
CA LEU A 125 -4.01 -21.18 -1.92
C LEU A 125 -2.78 -20.31 -2.16
N LEU A 126 -2.34 -19.55 -1.15
CA LEU A 126 -1.15 -18.70 -1.28
C LEU A 126 0.11 -19.53 -1.57
N GLN A 127 0.26 -20.69 -0.94
CA GLN A 127 1.38 -21.60 -1.22
C GLN A 127 1.34 -22.11 -2.67
N ASN A 128 0.19 -22.59 -3.13
CA ASN A 128 0.03 -23.11 -4.50
C ASN A 128 0.35 -22.03 -5.55
N ILE A 129 -0.08 -20.79 -5.32
CA ILE A 129 0.21 -19.68 -6.23
C ILE A 129 1.70 -19.33 -6.18
N SER A 130 2.32 -19.31 -5.00
CA SER A 130 3.77 -19.12 -4.87
C SER A 130 4.55 -20.18 -5.64
N ASP A 131 4.21 -21.45 -5.45
CA ASP A 131 4.86 -22.56 -6.14
C ASP A 131 4.66 -22.45 -7.66
N ARG A 132 3.48 -22.02 -8.11
CA ARG A 132 3.23 -21.75 -9.53
C ARG A 132 4.11 -20.63 -10.07
N VAL A 133 4.31 -19.56 -9.31
CA VAL A 133 5.20 -18.44 -9.70
C VAL A 133 6.65 -18.92 -9.82
N ASP A 134 7.13 -19.71 -8.86
CA ASP A 134 8.50 -20.23 -8.84
C ASP A 134 8.77 -21.20 -9.99
N ASN A 135 7.73 -21.90 -10.47
CA ASN A 135 7.81 -22.85 -11.57
C ASN A 135 7.50 -22.24 -12.96
N ILE A 136 7.43 -20.90 -13.09
CA ILE A 136 7.25 -20.27 -14.41
C ILE A 136 8.50 -20.50 -15.27
N PRO A 137 8.39 -21.17 -16.44
CA PRO A 137 9.52 -21.34 -17.35
C PRO A 137 10.02 -19.99 -17.86
N PHE A 138 11.35 -19.85 -17.99
CA PHE A 138 11.97 -18.62 -18.49
C PHE A 138 11.52 -18.27 -19.93
N ASP A 139 11.23 -19.27 -20.74
CA ASP A 139 10.80 -19.21 -22.14
C ASP A 139 9.28 -19.44 -22.32
N THR A 140 8.49 -19.26 -21.25
CA THR A 140 7.03 -19.46 -21.30
C THR A 140 6.37 -18.68 -22.43
N ASN A 141 5.48 -19.34 -23.17
CA ASN A 141 4.61 -18.70 -24.17
C ASN A 141 3.24 -18.29 -23.61
N ASN A 142 2.94 -18.67 -22.36
CA ASN A 142 1.67 -18.33 -21.73
C ASN A 142 1.60 -16.81 -21.43
N PRO A 143 0.56 -16.10 -21.89
CA PRO A 143 0.43 -14.65 -21.68
C PRO A 143 0.31 -14.25 -20.20
N ASP A 144 -0.28 -15.10 -19.36
CA ASP A 144 -0.41 -14.84 -17.93
C ASP A 144 0.95 -14.91 -17.26
N ASP A 145 1.72 -15.97 -17.54
CA ASP A 145 3.05 -16.15 -16.98
C ASP A 145 3.98 -15.00 -17.39
N LYS A 146 3.93 -14.57 -18.66
CA LYS A 146 4.65 -13.37 -19.14
C LYS A 146 4.25 -12.12 -18.35
N THR A 147 2.96 -11.99 -18.05
CA THR A 147 2.43 -10.86 -17.25
C THR A 147 2.99 -10.90 -15.83
N ILE A 148 3.00 -12.07 -15.17
CA ILE A 148 3.58 -12.25 -13.84
C ILE A 148 5.07 -11.89 -13.83
N VAL A 149 5.84 -12.43 -14.78
CA VAL A 149 7.29 -12.13 -14.88
C VAL A 149 7.52 -10.64 -15.10
N ARG A 150 6.70 -9.99 -15.93
CA ARG A 150 6.77 -8.54 -16.14
C ARG A 150 6.47 -7.76 -14.86
N LEU A 151 5.43 -8.14 -14.12
CA LEU A 151 5.08 -7.50 -12.84
C LEU A 151 6.21 -7.65 -11.82
N LEU A 152 6.79 -8.84 -11.70
CA LEU A 152 7.91 -9.12 -10.81
C LEU A 152 9.20 -8.40 -11.20
N ARG A 153 9.43 -8.14 -12.49
CA ARG A 153 10.58 -7.35 -12.96
C ARG A 153 10.35 -5.86 -12.75
N ALA A 154 9.16 -5.35 -13.05
CA ALA A 154 8.82 -3.96 -12.77
C ALA A 154 8.89 -3.67 -11.27
N SER A 155 8.48 -4.63 -10.44
CA SER A 155 8.49 -4.49 -8.99
C SER A 155 9.86 -4.37 -8.36
N GLN A 156 10.91 -4.90 -9.02
CA GLN A 156 12.31 -4.74 -8.64
C GLN A 156 12.83 -3.28 -8.63
N VAL A 157 12.03 -2.32 -9.09
CA VAL A 157 12.48 -0.93 -9.28
C VAL A 157 11.96 0.03 -8.18
N GLY A 158 11.07 -0.38 -7.26
CA GLY A 158 10.56 0.57 -6.26
C GLY A 158 9.84 0.01 -5.02
N VAL A 159 10.07 0.71 -3.89
CA VAL A 159 9.55 0.42 -2.54
C VAL A 159 8.06 0.78 -2.36
N ASN A 160 7.48 1.53 -3.30
CA ASN A 160 6.16 2.13 -3.16
C ASN A 160 5.17 1.65 -4.23
N MET A 161 5.24 0.36 -4.57
CA MET A 161 4.35 -0.21 -5.57
C MET A 161 2.91 -0.22 -5.09
N GLN A 162 2.04 0.26 -5.98
CA GLN A 162 0.62 -0.05 -5.87
C GLN A 162 0.42 -1.56 -5.97
N THR A 163 -0.66 -2.00 -5.36
CA THR A 163 -1.10 -3.39 -5.37
C THR A 163 -1.55 -3.73 -6.79
N TYR A 164 -0.99 -4.78 -7.38
CA TYR A 164 -1.34 -5.25 -8.73
C TYR A 164 -2.15 -6.53 -8.65
N SER A 165 -3.29 -6.60 -9.35
CA SER A 165 -4.04 -7.85 -9.48
C SER A 165 -3.28 -8.83 -10.37
N LEU A 166 -3.19 -10.07 -9.94
CA LEU A 166 -2.73 -11.16 -10.79
C LEU A 166 -3.84 -11.56 -11.79
N PRO A 167 -3.49 -12.13 -12.96
CA PRO A 167 -4.48 -12.63 -13.91
C PRO A 167 -5.38 -13.71 -13.30
N ALA A 168 -6.69 -13.61 -13.48
CA ALA A 168 -7.65 -14.55 -12.89
C ALA A 168 -7.42 -16.00 -13.36
N SER A 169 -7.04 -16.20 -14.62
CA SER A 169 -6.65 -17.50 -15.17
C SER A 169 -5.37 -18.07 -14.53
N PHE A 170 -4.48 -17.21 -14.02
CA PHE A 170 -3.31 -17.64 -13.25
C PHE A 170 -3.70 -18.09 -11.83
N THR A 171 -4.71 -17.47 -11.24
CA THR A 171 -5.10 -17.68 -9.84
C THR A 171 -6.26 -18.65 -9.68
N GLY A 172 -6.77 -19.25 -10.76
CA GLY A 172 -7.96 -20.12 -10.71
C GLY A 172 -9.26 -19.36 -10.42
N GLY A 173 -9.32 -18.07 -10.76
CA GLY A 173 -10.46 -17.18 -10.52
C GLY A 173 -10.39 -16.42 -9.19
N HIS A 174 -9.39 -16.68 -8.35
CA HIS A 174 -9.25 -16.00 -7.07
C HIS A 174 -8.68 -14.58 -7.22
N GLN A 175 -9.18 -13.66 -6.39
CA GLN A 175 -8.69 -12.29 -6.34
C GLN A 175 -7.39 -12.21 -5.55
N ILE A 176 -6.26 -12.25 -6.26
CA ILE A 176 -4.92 -12.28 -5.68
C ILE A 176 -4.14 -11.07 -6.16
N TYR A 177 -3.45 -10.48 -5.20
CA TYR A 177 -2.72 -9.25 -5.39
C TYR A 177 -1.24 -9.45 -5.15
N LEU A 178 -0.41 -8.72 -5.89
CA LEU A 178 1.03 -8.60 -5.71
C LEU A 178 1.37 -7.22 -5.13
N LYS A 179 2.26 -7.19 -4.14
CA LYS A 179 2.80 -5.95 -3.57
C LYS A 179 4.24 -6.14 -3.08
N SER A 180 5.04 -5.07 -3.11
CA SER A 180 6.33 -5.01 -2.42
C SER A 180 6.16 -4.55 -0.97
N PHE A 181 6.95 -5.16 -0.10
CA PHE A 181 7.04 -4.86 1.33
C PHE A 181 8.49 -4.52 1.66
N ASP A 182 8.68 -3.37 2.30
CA ASP A 182 9.97 -2.96 2.82
C ASP A 182 10.19 -3.60 4.19
N PHE A 183 11.15 -4.50 4.30
CA PHE A 183 11.48 -5.13 5.58
C PHE A 183 12.62 -4.40 6.30
N SER A 184 13.25 -3.40 5.68
CA SER A 184 14.29 -2.58 6.34
C SER A 184 13.75 -1.82 7.55
N ILE A 185 12.44 -1.54 7.56
CA ILE A 185 11.72 -0.88 8.65
C ILE A 185 11.22 -1.87 9.73
N LEU A 186 11.36 -3.17 9.52
CA LEU A 186 10.94 -4.20 10.46
C LEU A 186 12.11 -4.57 11.39
N ASP A 187 11.82 -4.84 12.66
CA ASP A 187 12.82 -5.34 13.59
C ASP A 187 13.17 -6.80 13.29
N LYS A 188 14.36 -7.22 13.72
CA LYS A 188 14.90 -8.56 13.46
C LYS A 188 13.96 -9.68 13.93
N ALA A 189 13.32 -9.53 15.09
CA ALA A 189 12.43 -10.55 15.62
C ALA A 189 11.19 -10.74 14.73
N THR A 190 10.66 -9.65 14.18
CA THR A 190 9.59 -9.69 13.17
C THR A 190 10.05 -10.45 11.92
N CYS A 191 11.21 -10.10 11.36
CA CYS A 191 11.74 -10.78 10.17
C CYS A 191 11.98 -12.28 10.41
N ASP A 192 12.59 -12.63 11.54
CA ASP A 192 12.84 -14.02 11.92
C ASP A 192 11.52 -14.79 12.03
N TYR A 193 10.48 -14.22 12.65
CA TYR A 193 9.17 -14.85 12.76
C TYR A 193 8.57 -15.18 11.39
N ILE A 194 8.64 -14.24 10.44
CA ILE A 194 8.12 -14.43 9.07
C ILE A 194 8.86 -15.57 8.36
N GLN A 195 10.18 -15.65 8.52
CA GLN A 195 10.99 -16.72 7.94
C GLN A 195 10.62 -18.09 8.53
N HIS A 196 10.46 -18.19 9.86
CA HIS A 196 10.04 -19.44 10.54
C HIS A 196 8.63 -19.89 10.11
N ARG A 197 7.80 -18.98 9.60
CA ARG A 197 6.45 -19.24 9.10
C ARG A 197 6.40 -19.38 7.57
N ASN A 198 7.50 -19.81 6.95
CA ASN A 198 7.58 -20.06 5.50
C ASN A 198 7.23 -18.81 4.65
N GLY A 199 7.65 -17.63 5.14
CA GLY A 199 7.42 -16.37 4.46
C GLY A 199 5.97 -15.89 4.47
N ILE A 200 5.10 -16.47 5.30
CA ILE A 200 3.70 -16.02 5.45
C ILE A 200 3.62 -15.04 6.62
N PHE A 201 2.88 -13.93 6.47
CA PHE A 201 2.74 -12.90 7.49
C PHE A 201 1.40 -12.14 7.38
N PRO A 202 0.87 -11.61 8.50
CA PRO A 202 -0.39 -10.88 8.48
C PRO A 202 -0.20 -9.43 8.02
N VAL A 203 -1.15 -8.96 7.21
CA VAL A 203 -1.20 -7.60 6.68
C VAL A 203 -2.60 -7.01 6.83
N LEU A 204 -2.70 -5.68 6.89
CA LEU A 204 -3.98 -4.97 6.84
C LEU A 204 -4.15 -4.35 5.45
N TYR A 205 -5.19 -4.73 4.72
CA TYR A 205 -5.47 -4.11 3.42
C TYR A 205 -6.27 -2.82 3.62
N VAL A 206 -5.60 -1.66 3.61
CA VAL A 206 -6.26 -0.36 3.73
C VAL A 206 -6.71 0.13 2.36
N ASP A 207 -5.80 0.16 1.39
CA ASP A 207 -6.10 0.46 -0.02
C ASP A 207 -5.00 -0.09 -0.95
N ASN A 208 -5.12 0.17 -2.25
CA ASN A 208 -4.15 -0.29 -3.25
C ASN A 208 -2.73 0.25 -3.02
N SER A 209 -2.57 1.40 -2.38
CA SER A 209 -1.26 1.99 -2.11
C SER A 209 -0.66 1.55 -0.77
N TYR A 210 -1.49 1.21 0.22
CA TYR A 210 -1.04 0.96 1.58
C TYR A 210 -1.58 -0.34 2.16
N VAL A 211 -0.65 -1.27 2.39
CA VAL A 211 -0.90 -2.59 2.96
C VAL A 211 0.21 -2.87 3.96
N PRO A 212 0.10 -2.36 5.20
CA PRO A 212 1.14 -2.53 6.22
C PRO A 212 1.19 -3.96 6.78
N VAL A 213 2.39 -4.36 7.20
CA VAL A 213 2.61 -5.56 8.02
C VAL A 213 2.12 -5.30 9.45
N ILE A 214 1.31 -6.20 9.99
CA ILE A 214 0.67 -6.05 11.31
C ILE A 214 1.08 -7.14 12.31
N LEU A 215 2.26 -7.73 12.10
CA LEU A 215 2.70 -8.90 12.86
C LEU A 215 2.83 -8.63 14.37
N LYS A 216 3.23 -7.42 14.76
CA LYS A 216 3.32 -7.03 16.19
C LYS A 216 1.96 -7.11 16.87
N ASP A 217 0.93 -6.52 16.26
CA ASP A 217 -0.44 -6.58 16.78
C ASP A 217 -0.98 -8.01 16.79
N TYR A 218 -0.60 -8.84 15.81
CA TYR A 218 -0.97 -10.25 15.78
C TYR A 218 -0.36 -11.08 16.91
N ILE A 219 0.90 -10.83 17.28
CA ILE A 219 1.56 -11.54 18.37
C ILE A 219 0.93 -11.18 19.73
N ILE A 220 0.45 -9.94 19.88
CA ILE A 220 -0.13 -9.43 21.13
C ILE A 220 -1.62 -9.77 21.29
N ALA A 221 -2.35 -9.97 20.18
CA ALA A 221 -3.76 -10.38 20.16
C ALA A 221 -3.98 -11.80 20.67
#